data_AF-A0A074XMV4-F1
#
_entry.id   AF-A0A074XMV4-F1
#
_cell.length_a   1.000
_cell.length_b   1.000
_cell.length_c   1.000
_cell.angle_alpha   90.00
_cell.angle_beta   90.00
_cell.angle_gamma   90.00
#
_symmetry.space_group_name_H-M   'P 1'
#
loop_
_entity.id
_entity.type
_entity.pdbx_description
1 polymer ?
#
loop_
_entity_poly.entity_id
_entity_poly.type
_entity_poly.pdbx_seq_one_letter_code
_entity_poly.pdbx_strand_id
1 'polypeptide(L)'
;TASDGGENGDDELDAARRWLATFDAETIPKSICDVSFSRSSGPGGQNVNKVNSKATLRLPLSALLPMLPAVLRPAISRSRYSAKDDLVIQADDSRKQNENLHRCFIKLHEMIKQAGREVVPGETSAEQAERVKKLQKAENEGRLKIKKKHSDKKSARRGGGK
;
A
#
# COMPACT_ATOMS: atom_id res chain seq x y z
N THR A 1 -41.99 -4.36 22.97
CA THR A 1 -41.19 -3.13 22.94
C THR A 1 -40.05 -3.36 21.96
N ALA A 2 -40.12 -2.69 20.82
CA ALA A 2 -39.23 -2.90 19.67
C ALA A 2 -38.22 -1.75 19.62
N SER A 3 -37.04 -2.07 19.06
CA SER A 3 -36.08 -1.13 18.47
C SER A 3 -35.23 -0.31 19.45
N ASP A 4 -34.14 -0.90 19.93
CA ASP A 4 -32.96 -0.16 20.44
C ASP A 4 -31.74 -0.95 19.97
N GLY A 5 -30.95 -0.41 19.04
CA GLY A 5 -29.81 -1.14 18.47
C GLY A 5 -29.30 -0.63 17.12
N GLY A 6 -30.01 0.30 16.47
CA GLY A 6 -29.55 0.94 15.23
C GLY A 6 -28.61 2.12 15.45
N GLU A 7 -28.90 2.97 16.44
CA GLU A 7 -28.29 4.31 16.51
C GLU A 7 -26.78 4.31 16.85
N ASN A 8 -26.29 3.29 17.56
CA ASN A 8 -24.87 3.19 17.91
C ASN A 8 -23.98 2.84 16.70
N GLY A 9 -24.51 2.09 15.72
CA GLY A 9 -23.74 1.68 14.55
C GLY A 9 -23.54 2.84 13.56
N ASP A 10 -24.58 3.65 13.37
CA ASP A 10 -24.55 4.81 12.48
C ASP A 10 -23.63 5.93 13.01
N ASP A 11 -23.62 6.16 14.33
CA ASP A 11 -22.70 7.12 14.97
C ASP A 11 -21.24 6.66 14.86
N GLU A 12 -20.95 5.37 15.06
CA GLU A 12 -19.60 4.82 14.93
C GLU A 12 -19.08 4.89 13.48
N LEU A 13 -19.98 4.75 12.50
CA LEU A 13 -19.71 4.93 11.07
C LEU A 13 -19.41 6.41 10.72
N ASP A 14 -20.17 7.37 11.27
CA ASP A 14 -19.93 8.79 11.05
C ASP A 14 -18.61 9.25 11.72
N ALA A 15 -18.35 8.78 12.94
CA ALA A 15 -17.07 8.99 13.63
C ALA A 15 -15.90 8.44 12.82
N ALA A 16 -16.03 7.24 12.25
CA ALA A 16 -15.02 6.67 11.37
C ALA A 16 -14.83 7.47 10.08
N ARG A 17 -15.91 8.02 9.51
CA ARG A 17 -15.84 8.87 8.32
C ARG A 17 -15.12 10.19 8.60
N ARG A 18 -15.43 10.84 9.72
CA ARG A 18 -14.71 12.05 10.18
C ARG A 18 -13.24 11.76 10.43
N TRP A 19 -12.94 10.64 11.07
CA TRP A 19 -11.56 10.19 11.30
C TRP A 19 -10.82 9.98 9.98
N LEU A 20 -11.41 9.29 9.01
CA LEU A 20 -10.81 9.08 7.68
C LEU A 20 -10.62 10.39 6.91
N ALA A 21 -11.47 11.39 7.11
CA ALA A 21 -11.35 12.71 6.49
C ALA A 21 -10.18 13.52 7.07
N THR A 22 -9.90 13.39 8.38
CA THR A 22 -8.74 14.01 9.02
C THR A 22 -7.46 13.15 8.94
N PHE A 23 -7.57 11.90 8.51
CA PHE A 23 -6.44 10.97 8.44
C PHE A 23 -5.45 11.38 7.34
N ASP A 24 -4.27 11.81 7.79
CA ASP A 24 -3.13 12.16 6.95
C ASP A 24 -1.92 11.24 7.25
N ALA A 25 -0.92 11.24 6.36
CA ALA A 25 0.31 10.48 6.52
C ALA A 25 1.08 10.85 7.81
N GLU A 26 0.83 12.02 8.38
CA GLU A 26 1.40 12.49 9.66
C GLU A 26 0.69 11.94 10.90
N THR A 27 -0.53 11.39 10.74
CA THR A 27 -1.34 10.88 11.86
C THR A 27 -0.72 9.65 12.52
N ILE A 28 0.07 8.86 11.76
CA ILE A 28 0.77 7.69 12.28
C ILE A 28 2.19 8.13 12.69
N PRO A 29 2.51 8.18 13.98
CA PRO A 29 3.83 8.60 14.41
C PRO A 29 4.87 7.60 13.90
N LYS A 30 5.91 8.11 13.24
CA LYS A 30 7.01 7.27 12.74
C LYS A 30 7.72 6.49 13.86
N SER A 31 7.55 6.92 15.11
CA SER A 31 8.12 6.28 16.30
C SER A 31 7.49 4.93 16.66
N ILE A 32 6.24 4.65 16.26
CA ILE A 32 5.63 3.32 16.49
C ILE A 32 5.94 2.35 15.35
N CYS A 33 6.50 2.87 14.25
CA CYS A 33 6.88 2.09 13.10
C CYS A 33 8.32 1.59 13.25
N ASP A 34 8.49 0.27 13.23
CA ASP A 34 9.78 -0.37 13.18
C ASP A 34 10.24 -0.49 11.73
N VAL A 35 11.38 0.12 11.42
CA VAL A 35 11.94 0.14 10.07
C VAL A 35 13.17 -0.74 10.01
N SER A 36 13.15 -1.72 9.10
CA SER A 36 14.29 -2.60 8.86
C SER A 36 14.69 -2.60 7.39
N PHE A 37 16.00 -2.58 7.12
CA PHE A 37 16.54 -2.60 5.76
C PHE A 37 17.17 -3.95 5.45
N SER A 38 16.69 -4.57 4.38
CA SER A 38 17.12 -5.88 3.92
C SER A 38 17.71 -5.81 2.51
N ARG A 39 18.33 -6.90 2.08
CA ARG A 39 18.78 -7.05 0.70
C ARG A 39 17.57 -7.27 -0.22
N SER A 40 17.55 -6.59 -1.37
CA SER A 40 16.53 -6.81 -2.39
C SER A 40 16.75 -8.17 -3.06
N SER A 41 15.68 -8.94 -3.22
CA SER A 41 15.74 -10.30 -3.79
C SER A 41 15.62 -10.20 -5.31
N GLY A 42 16.64 -9.65 -5.97
CA GLY A 42 16.74 -9.56 -7.43
C GLY A 42 17.69 -10.62 -8.02
N PRO A 43 17.45 -11.13 -9.24
CA PRO A 43 18.38 -12.06 -9.90
C PRO A 43 19.76 -11.42 -10.06
N GLY A 44 20.79 -12.16 -9.63
CA GLY A 44 22.13 -11.67 -9.33
C GLY A 44 22.81 -10.86 -10.44
N GLY A 45 23.37 -9.72 -10.03
CA GLY A 45 24.39 -8.96 -10.73
C GLY A 45 25.29 -8.28 -9.69
N GLN A 46 26.53 -7.92 -10.07
CA GLN A 46 27.60 -7.46 -9.17
C GLN A 46 27.22 -6.34 -8.18
N ASN A 47 26.14 -5.60 -8.42
CA ASN A 47 25.66 -4.51 -7.56
C ASN A 47 24.49 -4.88 -6.62
N VAL A 48 23.88 -6.06 -6.77
CA VAL A 48 22.71 -6.51 -5.97
C VAL A 48 23.12 -7.02 -4.58
N ASN A 49 24.39 -7.43 -4.42
CA ASN A 49 24.89 -7.98 -3.16
C ASN A 49 25.46 -6.95 -2.17
N LYS A 50 25.54 -5.65 -2.52
CA LYS A 50 26.29 -4.67 -1.72
C LYS A 50 25.44 -3.64 -0.95
N VAL A 51 24.17 -3.42 -1.30
CA VAL A 51 23.35 -2.38 -0.66
C VAL A 51 22.02 -2.93 -0.15
N ASN A 52 21.75 -2.72 1.14
CA ASN A 52 20.46 -3.03 1.78
C ASN A 52 19.42 -1.98 1.35
N SER A 53 18.93 -2.09 0.12
CA SER A 53 17.97 -1.11 -0.41
C SER A 53 16.52 -1.42 -0.02
N LYS A 54 16.13 -2.68 0.17
CA LYS A 54 14.74 -3.05 0.50
C LYS A 54 14.37 -2.52 1.88
N ALA A 55 13.33 -1.69 1.95
CA ALA A 55 12.77 -1.23 3.22
C ALA A 55 11.60 -2.13 3.63
N THR A 56 11.60 -2.54 4.89
CA THR A 56 10.49 -3.24 5.55
C THR A 56 10.00 -2.35 6.68
N LEU A 57 8.74 -1.97 6.61
CA LEU A 57 8.02 -1.23 7.64
C LEU A 57 7.17 -2.24 8.39
N ARG A 58 7.42 -2.39 9.68
CA ARG A 58 6.65 -3.22 10.60
C ARG A 58 5.92 -2.31 11.59
N LEU A 59 4.63 -2.51 11.73
CA LEU A 59 3.78 -1.71 12.59
C LEU A 59 2.91 -2.66 13.43
N PRO A 60 3.12 -2.74 14.76
CA PRO A 60 2.31 -3.61 15.61
C PRO A 60 0.87 -3.12 15.64
N LEU A 61 -0.08 -4.02 15.36
CA LEU A 61 -1.52 -3.73 15.41
C LEU A 61 -1.91 -3.28 16.81
N SER A 62 -1.32 -3.86 17.85
CA SER A 62 -1.51 -3.44 19.24
C SER A 62 -1.30 -1.92 19.48
N ALA A 63 -0.36 -1.29 18.76
CA ALA A 63 -0.14 0.17 18.86
C ALA A 63 -1.04 0.97 17.90
N LEU A 64 -1.44 0.38 16.77
CA LEU A 64 -2.23 1.04 15.73
C LEU A 64 -3.74 1.02 16.03
N LEU A 65 -4.26 -0.11 16.52
CA LEU A 65 -5.66 -0.30 16.86
C LEU A 65 -6.25 0.78 17.77
N PRO A 66 -5.61 1.21 18.88
CA PRO A 66 -6.16 2.28 19.72
C PRO A 66 -6.26 3.64 19.02
N MET A 67 -5.48 3.87 17.96
CA MET A 67 -5.57 5.10 17.16
C MET A 67 -6.66 5.05 16.10
N LEU A 68 -7.19 3.86 15.81
CA LEU A 68 -8.20 3.61 14.78
C LEU A 68 -9.60 3.46 15.39
N PRO A 69 -10.64 3.95 14.67
CA PRO A 69 -12.02 3.67 15.03
C PRO A 69 -12.31 2.16 14.98
N ALA A 70 -13.20 1.69 15.85
CA ALA A 70 -13.47 0.27 16.07
C ALA A 70 -13.91 -0.45 14.79
N VAL A 71 -14.72 0.19 13.97
CA VAL A 71 -15.16 -0.32 12.67
C VAL A 71 -14.01 -0.69 11.71
N LEU A 72 -12.87 0.00 11.77
CA LEU A 72 -11.74 -0.24 10.84
C LEU A 72 -10.84 -1.40 11.25
N ARG A 73 -10.83 -1.74 12.54
CA ARG A 73 -10.00 -2.80 13.12
C ARG A 73 -10.11 -4.14 12.39
N PRO A 74 -11.31 -4.68 12.11
CA PRO A 74 -11.44 -5.94 11.39
C PRO A 74 -10.93 -5.86 9.94
N ALA A 75 -11.12 -4.74 9.25
CA ALA A 75 -10.66 -4.58 7.86
C ALA A 75 -9.13 -4.49 7.76
N ILE A 76 -8.49 -3.78 8.69
CA ILE A 76 -7.02 -3.72 8.77
C ILE A 76 -6.43 -5.09 9.11
N SER A 77 -7.04 -5.83 10.04
CA SER A 77 -6.60 -7.17 10.40
C SER A 77 -6.78 -8.21 9.29
N ARG A 78 -7.65 -7.95 8.32
CA ARG A 78 -7.91 -8.82 7.16
C ARG A 78 -7.13 -8.38 5.91
N SER A 79 -6.35 -7.30 6.02
CA SER A 79 -5.58 -6.74 4.93
C SER A 79 -4.46 -7.67 4.49
N ARG A 80 -4.09 -7.64 3.21
CA ARG A 80 -3.01 -8.46 2.63
C ARG A 80 -1.63 -8.28 3.26
N TYR A 81 -1.47 -7.23 4.08
CA TYR A 81 -0.22 -6.86 4.75
C TYR A 81 -0.21 -7.27 6.23
N SER A 82 -1.32 -7.79 6.77
CA SER A 82 -1.37 -8.26 8.15
C SER A 82 -0.64 -9.60 8.28
N ALA A 83 0.25 -9.70 9.24
CA ALA A 83 0.99 -10.89 9.62
C ALA A 83 0.86 -11.12 11.12
N LYS A 84 -0.01 -12.06 11.53
CA LYS A 84 -0.35 -12.36 12.94
C LYS A 84 -0.87 -11.12 13.70
N ASP A 85 0.01 -10.37 14.36
CA ASP A 85 -0.31 -9.14 15.11
C ASP A 85 0.42 -7.90 14.56
N ASP A 86 1.22 -8.06 13.51
CA ASP A 86 1.99 -6.99 12.91
C ASP A 86 1.52 -6.70 11.50
N LEU A 87 1.49 -5.43 11.14
CA LEU A 87 1.33 -5.01 9.76
C LEU A 87 2.71 -4.85 9.14
N VAL A 88 3.00 -5.65 8.11
CA VAL A 88 4.32 -5.67 7.46
C VAL A 88 4.20 -5.22 6.01
N ILE A 89 4.83 -4.09 5.69
CA ILE A 89 4.82 -3.47 4.37
C ILE A 89 6.25 -3.38 3.84
N GLN A 90 6.45 -3.86 2.62
CA GLN A 90 7.77 -3.90 2.00
C GLN A 90 7.80 -3.15 0.66
N ALA A 91 8.93 -2.51 0.38
CA ALA A 91 9.21 -1.85 -0.88
C ALA A 91 10.69 -1.99 -1.28
N ASP A 92 10.93 -2.34 -2.54
CA ASP A 92 12.25 -2.43 -3.15
C ASP A 92 12.31 -1.80 -4.57
N ASP A 93 11.45 -0.82 -4.82
CA ASP A 93 11.29 -0.14 -6.12
C ASP A 93 12.58 0.57 -6.56
N SER A 94 13.32 1.12 -5.59
CA SER A 94 14.47 1.99 -5.83
C SER A 94 15.77 1.47 -5.21
N ARG A 95 16.90 2.01 -5.66
CA ARG A 95 18.22 1.72 -5.06
C ARG A 95 18.47 2.48 -3.76
N LYS A 96 17.72 3.56 -3.52
CA LYS A 96 17.84 4.42 -2.33
C LYS A 96 16.94 3.92 -1.20
N GLN A 97 17.54 3.64 -0.04
CA GLN A 97 16.82 3.19 1.15
C GLN A 97 15.70 4.15 1.59
N ASN A 98 15.97 5.47 1.52
CA ASN A 98 15.00 6.50 1.93
C ASN A 98 13.78 6.58 0.99
N GLU A 99 14.00 6.34 -0.30
CA GLU A 99 12.92 6.33 -1.28
C GLU A 99 12.01 5.12 -1.06
N ASN A 100 12.60 3.94 -0.81
CA ASN A 100 11.84 2.74 -0.46
C ASN A 100 11.09 2.89 0.86
N LEU A 101 11.67 3.58 1.85
CA LEU A 101 10.95 3.93 3.07
C LEU A 101 9.71 4.76 2.80
N HIS A 102 9.87 5.86 2.04
CA HIS A 102 8.75 6.72 1.69
C HIS A 102 7.65 5.95 0.95
N ARG A 103 8.03 5.02 0.06
CA ARG A 103 7.09 4.09 -0.59
C ARG A 103 6.33 3.21 0.40
N CYS A 104 6.98 2.70 1.46
CA CYS A 104 6.29 1.93 2.49
C CYS A 104 5.23 2.78 3.22
N PHE A 105 5.55 4.03 3.57
CA PHE A 105 4.58 4.94 4.22
C PHE A 105 3.40 5.27 3.30
N ILE A 106 3.64 5.53 2.01
CA ILE A 106 2.56 5.75 1.03
C ILE A 106 1.65 4.52 0.97
N LYS A 107 2.22 3.30 0.87
CA LYS A 107 1.44 2.06 0.83
C LYS A 107 0.63 1.84 2.11
N LEU A 108 1.19 2.16 3.27
CA LEU A 108 0.50 2.09 4.56
C LEU A 108 -0.74 2.97 4.57
N HIS A 109 -0.57 4.23 4.18
CA HIS A 109 -1.65 5.21 4.16
C HIS A 109 -2.74 4.84 3.14
N GLU A 110 -2.38 4.44 1.92
CA GLU A 110 -3.33 3.98 0.90
C GLU A 110 -4.14 2.77 1.38
N MET A 111 -3.49 1.83 2.07
CA MET A 111 -4.16 0.64 2.61
C MET A 111 -5.19 1.00 3.68
N ILE A 112 -4.87 1.91 4.60
CA ILE A 112 -5.80 2.37 5.63
C ILE A 112 -6.98 3.12 5.00
N LYS A 113 -6.73 3.99 4.02
CA LYS A 113 -7.79 4.67 3.27
C LYS A 113 -8.68 3.69 2.51
N GLN A 114 -8.11 2.64 1.93
CA GLN A 114 -8.87 1.59 1.25
C GLN A 114 -9.75 0.80 2.22
N ALA A 115 -9.20 0.37 3.37
CA ALA A 115 -9.96 -0.31 4.41
C ALA A 115 -11.10 0.58 4.94
N GLY A 116 -10.84 1.87 5.10
CA GLY A 116 -11.84 2.88 5.45
C GLY A 116 -13.04 2.92 4.52
N ARG A 117 -12.77 2.90 3.21
CA ARG A 117 -13.80 2.92 2.16
C ARG A 117 -14.60 1.63 2.06
N GLU A 118 -13.99 0.50 2.39
CA GLU A 118 -14.65 -0.80 2.35
C GLU A 118 -15.64 -0.95 3.51
N VAL A 119 -15.25 -0.45 4.69
CA VAL A 119 -16.05 -0.57 5.92
C VAL A 119 -17.15 0.49 6.03
N VAL A 120 -16.89 1.73 5.61
CA VAL A 120 -17.87 2.81 5.68
C VAL A 120 -18.60 2.89 4.34
N PRO A 121 -19.84 2.36 4.21
CA PRO A 121 -20.65 2.54 3.01
C PRO A 121 -21.09 4.00 2.90
N GLY A 122 -20.22 4.82 2.32
CA GLY A 122 -20.49 6.21 1.97
C GLY A 122 -20.62 6.36 0.46
N GLU A 123 -21.66 7.06 0.00
CA GLU A 123 -21.95 7.37 -1.40
C GLU A 123 -20.70 7.41 -2.27
N THR A 124 -20.67 6.46 -3.19
CA THR A 124 -19.63 6.16 -4.15
C THR A 124 -19.02 7.43 -4.73
N SER A 125 -17.84 7.85 -4.27
CA SER A 125 -16.99 8.70 -5.11
C SER A 125 -16.24 7.80 -6.08
N ALA A 126 -16.97 7.36 -7.10
CA ALA A 126 -16.48 6.57 -8.24
C ALA A 126 -15.23 7.20 -8.90
N GLU A 127 -15.02 8.49 -8.69
CA GLU A 127 -13.94 9.30 -9.23
C GLU A 127 -12.55 8.89 -8.72
N GLN A 128 -12.41 8.47 -7.46
CA GLN A 128 -11.10 8.04 -6.94
C GLN A 128 -10.75 6.58 -7.27
N ALA A 129 -11.75 5.70 -7.38
CA ALA A 129 -11.55 4.34 -7.88
C ALA A 129 -11.10 4.36 -9.36
N GLU A 130 -11.64 5.30 -10.15
CA GLU A 130 -11.21 5.53 -11.53
C GLU A 130 -9.80 6.10 -11.63
N ARG A 131 -9.38 6.99 -10.71
CA ARG A 131 -8.02 7.54 -10.70
C ARG A 131 -6.96 6.47 -10.41
N VAL A 132 -7.23 5.57 -9.47
CA VAL A 132 -6.34 4.42 -9.16
C VAL A 132 -6.33 3.41 -10.31
N LYS A 133 -7.48 3.10 -10.92
CA LYS A 133 -7.54 2.24 -12.13
C LYS A 133 -6.82 2.86 -13.34
N LYS A 134 -6.92 4.17 -13.55
CA LYS A 134 -6.21 4.88 -14.64
C LYS A 134 -4.69 4.80 -14.46
N LEU A 135 -4.21 4.98 -13.23
CA LEU A 135 -2.78 4.90 -12.91
C LEU A 135 -2.24 3.47 -13.08
N GLN A 136 -2.99 2.45 -12.64
CA GLN A 136 -2.62 1.04 -12.85
C GLN A 136 -2.64 0.62 -14.32
N LYS A 137 -3.60 1.13 -15.12
CA LYS A 137 -3.70 0.84 -16.56
C LYS A 137 -2.54 1.48 -17.33
N ALA A 138 -2.16 2.71 -16.99
CA ALA A 138 -1.02 3.41 -17.58
C ALA A 138 0.32 2.69 -17.31
N GLU A 139 0.51 2.16 -16.09
CA GLU A 139 1.71 1.40 -15.73
C GLU A 139 1.81 0.07 -16.50
N ASN A 140 0.69 -0.64 -16.66
CA ASN A 140 0.64 -1.89 -17.41
C ASN A 140 0.88 -1.69 -18.91
N GLU A 141 0.36 -0.61 -19.51
CA GLU A 141 0.64 -0.24 -20.89
C GLU A 141 2.11 0.15 -21.11
N GLY A 142 2.73 0.85 -20.15
CA GLY A 142 4.15 1.14 -20.15
C GLY A 142 4.99 -0.14 -20.20
N ARG A 143 4.66 -1.12 -19.34
CA ARG A 143 5.31 -2.44 -19.29
C ARG A 143 5.20 -3.19 -20.61
N LEU A 144 4.02 -3.16 -21.25
CA LEU A 144 3.80 -3.87 -22.53
C LEU A 144 4.60 -3.24 -23.68
N LYS A 145 4.66 -1.91 -23.75
CA LYS A 145 5.43 -1.18 -24.77
C LYS A 145 6.93 -1.44 -24.65
N ILE A 146 7.45 -1.52 -23.43
CA ILE A 146 8.86 -1.86 -23.17
C ILE A 146 9.17 -3.28 -23.65
N LYS A 147 8.31 -4.26 -23.34
CA LYS A 147 8.47 -5.65 -23.85
C LYS A 147 8.49 -5.69 -25.37
N LYS A 148 7.58 -4.97 -26.04
CA LYS A 148 7.48 -4.94 -27.50
C LYS A 148 8.72 -4.34 -28.15
N LYS A 149 9.21 -3.20 -27.63
CA LYS A 149 10.48 -2.58 -28.08
C LYS A 149 11.69 -3.50 -27.86
N HIS A 150 11.72 -4.24 -26.75
CA HIS A 150 12.82 -5.15 -26.46
C HIS A 150 12.80 -6.40 -27.36
N SER A 151 11.61 -6.89 -27.74
CA SER A 151 11.45 -7.97 -28.71
C SER A 151 11.89 -7.55 -30.11
N ASP A 152 11.46 -6.37 -30.55
CA ASP A 152 11.80 -5.80 -31.85
C ASP A 152 13.32 -5.59 -32.01
N LYS A 153 13.96 -4.98 -30.99
CA LYS A 153 15.43 -4.83 -30.94
C LYS A 153 16.18 -6.16 -30.97
N LYS A 154 15.64 -7.23 -30.38
CA LYS A 154 16.26 -8.57 -30.41
C LYS A 154 16.07 -9.25 -31.76
N SER A 155 14.94 -9.04 -32.42
CA SER A 155 14.68 -9.53 -33.77
C SER A 155 15.59 -8.87 -34.80
N ALA A 156 15.73 -7.53 -34.74
CA ALA A 156 16.63 -6.77 -35.61
C ALA A 156 18.11 -7.22 -35.50
N ARG A 157 18.56 -7.63 -34.30
CA ARG A 157 19.93 -8.15 -34.09
C ARG A 157 20.18 -9.55 -34.67
N ARG A 158 19.14 -10.35 -34.89
CA ARG A 158 19.28 -11.71 -35.45
C ARG A 158 19.33 -11.72 -36.98
N GLY A 159 18.95 -10.62 -37.64
CA GLY A 159 18.95 -10.49 -39.11
C GLY A 159 20.24 -9.95 -39.73
N GLY A 160 21.23 -9.55 -38.93
CA GLY A 160 22.45 -8.87 -39.41
C GLY A 160 23.72 -9.73 -39.52
N GLY A 161 23.60 -11.06 -39.44
CA GLY A 161 24.73 -11.99 -39.59
C GLY A 161 24.59 -12.82 -40.87
N LYS A 162 24.98 -12.25 -42.01
CA LYS A 162 25.41 -13.02 -43.18
C LYS A 162 26.50 -12.27 -43.92
#